data_AF-A0A961AAH8-F1
#
_entry.id   AF-A0A961AAH8-F1
#
_cell.length_a   1.000
_cell.length_b   1.000
_cell.length_c   1.000
_cell.angle_alpha   90.00
_cell.angle_beta   90.00
_cell.angle_gamma   90.00
#
_symmetry.space_group_name_H-M   'P 1'
#
loop_
_entity.id
_entity.type
_entity.pdbx_description
1 polymer ?
#
loop_
_entity_poly.entity_id
_entity_poly.type
_entity_poly.pdbx_seq_one_letter_code
_entity_poly.pdbx_strand_id
1 'polypeptide(L)'
;MTDSHDETQEELFYEEAPRSSVSEAVGVFIALLALCIVGYGGYVWLTPGMELGDILRREGLSPKDGVENLTSEQGKSVAIEDERCPQCGMYSLRSIAAVHASFADGSSGYFDGWGCVANWATEHSTTLADAKTRDIASADRDPQWIDAASAAYRYGTDKLSGSMAPFVASYATPGMAADDARRGGEVMDYPALLSELGIAASTNSMGAEITNDPAKLDTAGEMQMDGAMESMDHIGHDHAARDGADKGMPAADKDSSTVTASGSLYNKAGFSDSSCQYCGMFADKSLTHVVVRWQDGSYTQHDSFDCVFNLMADEARSIDAIQFTAYEVDNPGSHWLDASTAWFLYDTDTVKGSMPPYVAGFASRSDAENAQAGLGGQLLDYNGLAAMWQQ
;
A
#
# COMPACT_ATOMS: atom_id res chain seq x y z
N MET A 1 29.43 -30.93 -55.72
CA MET A 1 30.28 -30.07 -54.87
C MET A 1 29.48 -29.86 -53.61
N THR A 2 29.74 -30.71 -52.62
CA THR A 2 29.08 -30.75 -51.31
C THR A 2 30.16 -30.39 -50.31
N ASP A 3 30.10 -29.17 -49.78
CA ASP A 3 30.97 -28.71 -48.70
C ASP A 3 30.47 -29.28 -47.39
N SER A 4 31.28 -30.15 -46.80
CA SER A 4 31.12 -30.67 -45.44
C SER A 4 31.83 -29.73 -44.47
N HIS A 5 31.06 -29.01 -43.67
CA HIS A 5 31.57 -28.27 -42.52
C HIS A 5 31.95 -29.27 -41.41
N ASP A 6 33.22 -29.20 -41.02
CA ASP A 6 33.86 -29.95 -39.95
C ASP A 6 33.59 -29.22 -38.62
N GLU A 7 32.69 -29.77 -37.79
CA GLU A 7 32.42 -29.32 -36.42
C GLU A 7 33.48 -29.93 -35.49
N THR A 8 34.58 -29.21 -35.29
CA THR A 8 35.52 -29.51 -34.20
C THR A 8 34.88 -29.11 -32.87
N GLN A 9 34.45 -30.11 -32.09
CA GLN A 9 34.07 -29.94 -30.69
C GLN A 9 35.27 -29.44 -29.87
N GLU A 10 35.20 -28.20 -29.37
CA GLU A 10 36.06 -27.73 -28.28
C GLU A 10 35.64 -28.40 -26.97
N GLU A 11 36.35 -29.46 -26.57
CA GLU A 11 36.27 -30.00 -25.22
C GLU A 11 36.80 -28.95 -24.23
N LEU A 12 35.89 -28.22 -23.59
CA LEU A 12 36.17 -27.37 -22.44
C LEU A 12 36.63 -28.26 -21.27
N PHE A 13 37.94 -28.39 -21.11
CA PHE A 13 38.57 -28.93 -19.91
C PHE A 13 38.22 -28.02 -18.72
N TYR A 14 37.23 -28.44 -17.92
CA TYR A 14 36.99 -27.88 -16.61
C TYR A 14 38.18 -28.27 -15.71
N GLU A 15 39.09 -27.34 -15.45
CA GLU A 15 40.04 -27.47 -14.34
C GLU A 15 39.23 -27.53 -13.04
N GLU A 16 39.21 -28.71 -12.40
CA GLU A 16 38.62 -28.87 -11.08
C GLU A 16 39.29 -27.88 -10.11
N ALA A 17 38.50 -26.94 -9.59
CA ALA A 17 38.97 -25.99 -8.59
C ALA A 17 39.64 -26.74 -7.42
N PRO A 18 40.79 -26.26 -6.93
CA PRO A 18 41.53 -26.94 -5.87
C PRO A 18 40.62 -27.14 -4.66
N ARG A 19 40.37 -28.40 -4.31
CA ARG A 19 39.57 -28.77 -3.14
C ARG A 19 40.26 -28.18 -1.91
N SER A 20 39.67 -27.14 -1.33
CA SER A 20 40.17 -26.51 -0.10
C SER A 20 40.35 -27.60 0.96
N SER A 21 41.52 -27.65 1.56
CA SER A 21 41.84 -28.66 2.56
C SER A 21 40.93 -28.47 3.78
N VAL A 22 40.53 -29.56 4.44
CA VAL A 22 39.70 -29.51 5.65
C VAL A 22 40.31 -28.59 6.72
N SER A 23 41.64 -28.45 6.74
CA SER A 23 42.37 -27.50 7.61
C SER A 23 42.07 -26.03 7.31
N GLU A 24 41.87 -25.64 6.05
CA GLU A 24 41.52 -24.25 5.69
C GLU A 24 40.09 -23.91 6.12
N ALA A 25 39.16 -24.85 5.95
CA ALA A 25 37.78 -24.67 6.41
C ALA A 25 37.69 -24.50 7.94
N VAL A 26 38.47 -25.27 8.70
CA VAL A 26 38.55 -25.14 10.16
C VAL A 26 39.16 -23.79 10.57
N GLY A 27 40.18 -23.31 9.86
CA GLY A 27 40.79 -22.01 10.11
C GLY A 27 39.81 -20.85 9.90
N VAL A 28 39.05 -20.87 8.80
CA VAL A 28 38.03 -19.86 8.51
C VAL A 28 36.92 -19.86 9.55
N PHE A 29 36.46 -21.04 9.98
CA PHE A 29 35.43 -21.15 11.02
C PHE A 29 35.88 -20.54 12.36
N ILE A 30 37.11 -20.82 12.79
CA ILE A 30 37.66 -20.26 14.04
C ILE A 30 37.78 -18.74 13.94
N ALA A 31 38.21 -18.20 12.79
CA ALA A 31 38.33 -16.77 12.57
C ALA A 31 36.96 -16.06 12.64
N LEU A 32 35.93 -16.64 12.03
CA LEU A 32 34.56 -16.11 12.09
C LEU A 32 34.00 -16.13 13.52
N LEU A 33 34.23 -17.23 14.25
CA LEU A 33 33.79 -17.35 15.65
C LEU A 33 34.46 -16.29 16.54
N ALA A 34 35.76 -16.03 16.34
CA ALA A 34 36.49 -15.01 17.08
C ALA A 34 35.95 -13.59 16.77
N LEU A 35 35.64 -13.29 15.51
CA LEU A 35 35.01 -12.01 15.13
C LEU A 35 33.63 -11.83 15.77
N CYS A 36 32.80 -12.88 15.81
CA CYS A 36 31.51 -12.83 16.50
C CYS A 36 31.67 -12.54 18.00
N ILE A 37 32.65 -13.17 18.66
CA ILE A 37 32.90 -12.94 20.09
C ILE A 37 33.39 -11.52 20.36
N VAL A 38 34.30 -10.99 19.54
CA VAL A 38 34.81 -9.61 19.68
C VAL A 38 33.70 -8.59 19.38
N GLY A 39 32.93 -8.79 18.31
CA GLY A 39 31.80 -7.93 17.96
C GLY A 39 30.75 -7.90 19.05
N TYR A 40 30.39 -9.08 19.58
CA TYR A 40 29.43 -9.20 20.68
C TYR A 40 29.96 -8.57 21.98
N GLY A 41 31.21 -8.83 22.35
CA GLY A 41 31.83 -8.25 23.54
C GLY A 41 31.94 -6.72 23.46
N GLY A 42 32.31 -6.19 22.29
CA GLY A 42 32.34 -4.75 22.04
C GLY A 42 30.96 -4.12 22.12
N TYR A 43 29.93 -4.77 21.56
CA TYR A 43 28.55 -4.31 21.63
C TYR A 43 28.04 -4.22 23.08
N VAL A 44 28.20 -5.30 23.86
CA VAL A 44 27.79 -5.33 25.28
C VAL A 44 28.52 -4.26 26.10
N TRP A 45 29.80 -4.02 25.82
CA TRP A 45 30.58 -3.00 26.53
C TRP A 45 30.14 -1.57 26.17
N LEU A 46 29.72 -1.33 24.93
CA LEU A 46 29.25 -0.02 24.46
C LEU A 46 27.81 0.30 24.88
N THR A 47 27.02 -0.70 25.30
CA THR A 47 25.62 -0.52 25.71
C THR A 47 25.35 -1.02 27.13
N PRO A 48 25.96 -0.43 28.17
CA PRO A 48 25.71 -0.84 29.55
C PRO A 48 24.25 -0.51 29.94
N GLY A 49 23.47 -1.56 30.25
CA GLY A 49 22.08 -1.43 30.73
C GLY A 49 21.01 -2.09 29.87
N MET A 50 21.34 -2.68 28.71
CA MET A 50 20.39 -3.52 27.96
C MET A 50 20.50 -4.99 28.40
N GLU A 51 19.41 -5.60 28.86
CA GLU A 51 19.38 -7.03 29.14
C GLU A 51 19.29 -7.83 27.84
N LEU A 52 19.92 -9.02 27.79
CA LEU A 52 19.89 -9.91 26.61
C LEU A 52 18.46 -10.28 26.17
N GLY A 53 17.51 -10.24 27.12
CA GLY A 53 16.09 -10.42 26.86
C GLY A 53 15.47 -9.30 26.03
N ASP A 54 15.94 -8.06 26.15
CA ASP A 54 15.44 -6.91 25.39
C ASP A 54 15.96 -6.92 23.94
N ILE A 55 17.15 -7.48 23.74
CA ILE A 55 17.77 -7.63 22.41
C ILE A 55 17.07 -8.76 21.63
N LEU A 56 16.75 -9.88 22.29
CA LEU A 56 16.07 -11.01 21.65
C LEU A 56 14.55 -10.79 21.49
N ARG A 57 13.96 -9.86 22.24
CA ARG A 57 12.57 -9.41 22.05
C ARG A 57 12.42 -8.34 20.98
N ARG A 58 13.52 -7.91 20.35
CA ARG A 58 13.51 -6.91 19.29
C ARG A 58 13.13 -7.49 17.92
N GLU A 59 12.13 -8.39 17.90
CA GLU A 59 11.17 -8.43 16.80
C GLU A 59 10.16 -7.29 17.06
N GLY A 60 10.57 -6.08 16.71
CA GLY A 60 9.66 -5.09 16.11
C GLY A 60 8.62 -4.35 16.95
N LEU A 61 8.32 -4.64 18.22
CA LEU A 61 7.35 -3.83 18.98
C LEU A 61 7.76 -3.65 20.44
N SER A 62 8.36 -2.47 20.73
CA SER A 62 8.29 -1.91 22.09
C SER A 62 6.80 -1.73 22.44
N PRO A 63 6.35 -2.08 23.65
CA PRO A 63 5.06 -1.62 24.14
C PRO A 63 5.00 -0.11 23.96
N LYS A 64 4.09 0.37 23.12
CA LYS A 64 3.79 1.79 22.99
C LYS A 64 3.05 2.22 24.25
N ASP A 65 3.80 2.50 25.31
CA ASP A 65 3.32 3.31 26.42
C ASP A 65 3.17 4.74 25.89
N GLY A 66 2.03 5.04 25.25
CA GLY A 66 1.78 6.36 24.68
C GLY A 66 0.60 6.46 23.71
N VAL A 67 0.11 5.36 23.14
CA VAL A 67 -1.19 5.41 22.46
C VAL A 67 -2.23 5.45 23.57
N GLU A 68 -2.87 6.61 23.77
CA GLU A 68 -4.13 6.67 24.50
C GLU A 68 -5.03 5.60 23.88
N ASN A 69 -5.24 4.51 24.62
CA ASN A 69 -6.27 3.54 24.29
C ASN A 69 -7.59 4.31 24.29
N LEU A 70 -8.04 4.73 23.10
CA LEU A 70 -9.41 5.16 22.90
C LEU A 70 -10.25 3.92 23.14
N THR A 71 -10.75 3.79 24.37
CA THR A 71 -11.67 2.72 24.73
C THR A 71 -12.89 2.87 23.85
N SER A 72 -13.12 1.90 22.97
CA SER A 72 -14.44 1.71 22.37
C SER A 72 -15.48 1.67 23.50
N GLU A 73 -16.69 2.18 23.27
CA GLU A 73 -17.78 2.14 24.25
C GLU A 73 -18.09 0.72 24.77
N GLN A 74 -17.54 -0.32 24.11
CA GLN A 74 -17.73 -1.73 24.42
C GLN A 74 -16.56 -2.38 25.19
N GLY A 75 -15.52 -1.63 25.58
CA GLY A 75 -14.45 -2.12 26.45
C GLY A 75 -13.59 -3.25 25.85
N LYS A 76 -13.69 -3.50 24.54
CA LYS A 76 -12.86 -4.45 23.82
C LYS A 76 -11.78 -3.66 23.08
N SER A 77 -10.52 -3.94 23.38
CA SER A 77 -9.38 -3.44 22.61
C SER A 77 -9.40 -4.13 21.25
N VAL A 78 -10.14 -3.56 20.31
CA VAL A 78 -9.91 -3.85 18.89
C VAL A 78 -8.58 -3.19 18.56
N ALA A 79 -7.69 -3.91 17.89
CA ALA A 79 -6.48 -3.29 17.36
C ALA A 79 -6.95 -2.17 16.42
N ILE A 80 -6.70 -0.93 16.82
CA ILE A 80 -7.12 0.30 16.14
C ILE A 80 -6.80 0.20 14.63
N GLU A 81 -5.72 -0.48 14.27
CA GLU A 81 -5.23 -0.75 12.90
C GLU A 81 -6.20 -1.50 11.95
N ASP A 82 -7.27 -2.11 12.47
CA ASP A 82 -8.27 -2.86 11.67
C ASP A 82 -9.60 -2.12 11.46
N GLU A 83 -9.75 -0.89 11.96
CA GLU A 83 -10.97 -0.09 11.74
C GLU A 83 -11.15 0.23 10.25
N ARG A 84 -12.33 -0.12 9.73
CA ARG A 84 -12.70 0.06 8.31
C ARG A 84 -13.64 1.24 8.13
N CYS A 85 -13.42 2.00 7.06
CA CYS A 85 -14.27 3.07 6.60
C CYS A 85 -15.64 2.51 6.30
N PRO A 86 -16.70 2.98 6.99
CA PRO A 86 -18.03 2.43 6.76
C PRO A 86 -18.59 2.82 5.38
N GLN A 87 -18.00 3.83 4.71
CA GLN A 87 -18.37 4.24 3.35
C GLN A 87 -17.71 3.37 2.26
N CYS A 88 -16.40 3.18 2.30
CA CYS A 88 -15.63 2.53 1.21
C CYS A 88 -15.05 1.16 1.59
N GLY A 89 -15.14 0.75 2.85
CA GLY A 89 -14.59 -0.51 3.36
C GLY A 89 -13.07 -0.56 3.51
N MET A 90 -12.35 0.52 3.18
CA MET A 90 -10.90 0.64 3.35
C MET A 90 -10.48 0.75 4.81
N TYR A 91 -9.22 0.45 5.13
CA TYR A 91 -8.69 0.59 6.48
C TYR A 91 -8.40 2.08 6.80
N SER A 92 -9.37 2.76 7.40
CA SER A 92 -9.35 4.22 7.59
C SER A 92 -8.08 4.70 8.28
N LEU A 93 -7.59 3.95 9.28
CA LEU A 93 -6.43 4.36 10.06
C LEU A 93 -5.08 4.12 9.39
N ARG A 94 -5.09 3.62 8.15
CA ARG A 94 -3.91 3.58 7.28
C ARG A 94 -3.86 4.78 6.34
N SER A 95 -4.98 5.50 6.16
CA SER A 95 -4.99 6.74 5.40
C SER A 95 -4.25 7.84 6.15
N ILE A 96 -3.45 8.60 5.41
CA ILE A 96 -2.82 9.83 5.89
C ILE A 96 -3.83 10.98 6.02
N ALA A 97 -5.00 10.84 5.38
CA ALA A 97 -6.10 11.80 5.40
C ALA A 97 -7.30 11.34 6.25
N ALA A 98 -7.09 10.34 7.12
CA ALA A 98 -8.16 9.74 7.91
C ALA A 98 -8.93 10.79 8.75
N VAL A 99 -10.25 10.63 8.82
CA VAL A 99 -11.13 11.49 9.61
C VAL A 99 -11.94 10.64 10.58
N HIS A 100 -11.91 10.97 11.86
CA HIS A 100 -12.87 10.45 12.82
C HIS A 100 -14.04 11.43 12.90
N ALA A 101 -15.22 11.03 12.44
CA ALA A 101 -16.39 11.89 12.37
C ALA A 101 -17.50 11.35 13.29
N SER A 102 -18.21 12.28 13.93
CA SER A 102 -19.45 12.03 14.67
C SER A 102 -20.57 12.86 14.07
N PHE A 103 -21.76 12.27 13.91
CA PHE A 103 -22.90 12.87 13.25
C PHE A 103 -24.05 13.15 14.23
N ALA A 104 -24.99 14.01 13.82
CA ALA A 104 -26.09 14.47 14.66
C ALA A 104 -27.10 13.38 15.04
N ASP A 105 -27.15 12.28 14.28
CA ASP A 105 -27.93 11.08 14.61
C ASP A 105 -27.27 10.18 15.68
N GLY A 106 -26.08 10.54 16.15
CA GLY A 106 -25.29 9.77 17.13
C GLY A 106 -24.39 8.71 16.52
N SER A 107 -24.40 8.52 15.20
CA SER A 107 -23.42 7.66 14.52
C SER A 107 -22.02 8.29 14.55
N SER A 108 -21.00 7.45 14.62
CA SER A 108 -19.60 7.86 14.52
C SER A 108 -18.77 6.77 13.85
N GLY A 109 -17.62 7.15 13.32
CA GLY A 109 -16.71 6.19 12.70
C GLY A 109 -15.43 6.85 12.17
N TYR A 110 -14.46 6.00 11.83
CA TYR A 110 -13.26 6.42 11.12
C TYR A 110 -13.49 6.30 9.63
N PHE A 111 -13.23 7.37 8.89
CA PHE A 111 -13.37 7.48 7.45
C PHE A 111 -12.00 7.59 6.80
N ASP A 112 -11.88 7.07 5.58
CA ASP A 112 -10.64 7.11 4.79
C ASP A 112 -10.22 8.54 4.41
N GLY A 113 -11.20 9.46 4.35
CA GLY A 113 -10.97 10.90 4.16
C GLY A 113 -12.26 11.70 4.13
N TRP A 114 -12.13 13.02 3.96
CA TRP A 114 -13.26 13.96 3.94
C TRP A 114 -14.31 13.67 2.85
N GLY A 115 -13.90 13.14 1.69
CA GLY A 115 -14.86 12.71 0.66
C GLY A 115 -15.77 11.58 1.14
N CYS A 116 -15.25 10.62 1.92
CA CYS A 116 -16.06 9.56 2.50
C CYS A 116 -17.03 10.10 3.57
N VAL A 117 -16.62 11.10 4.36
CA VAL A 117 -17.49 11.79 5.32
C VAL A 117 -18.65 12.48 4.60
N ALA A 118 -18.38 13.18 3.49
CA ALA A 118 -19.40 13.87 2.70
C ALA A 118 -20.44 12.91 2.10
N ASN A 119 -19.96 11.81 1.50
CA ASN A 119 -20.82 10.77 0.94
C ASN A 119 -21.69 10.13 2.03
N TRP A 120 -21.10 9.80 3.18
CA TRP A 120 -21.84 9.23 4.31
C TRP A 120 -22.93 10.17 4.81
N ALA A 121 -22.61 11.45 5.04
CA ALA A 121 -23.57 12.45 5.50
C ALA A 121 -24.76 12.59 4.53
N THR A 122 -24.49 12.58 3.23
CA THR A 122 -25.50 12.66 2.17
C THR A 122 -26.38 11.41 2.15
N GLU A 123 -25.76 10.23 2.11
CA GLU A 123 -26.44 8.94 2.02
C GLU A 123 -27.36 8.70 3.23
N HIS A 124 -26.89 9.05 4.43
CA HIS A 124 -27.64 8.86 5.68
C HIS A 124 -28.52 10.06 6.03
N SER A 125 -28.54 11.11 5.20
CA SER A 125 -29.31 12.34 5.44
C SER A 125 -29.06 12.93 6.84
N THR A 126 -27.80 12.97 7.25
CA THR A 126 -27.36 13.40 8.57
C THR A 126 -26.43 14.61 8.47
N THR A 127 -26.13 15.24 9.61
CA THR A 127 -25.26 16.43 9.66
C THR A 127 -24.04 16.13 10.52
N LEU A 128 -22.89 16.70 10.15
CA LEU A 128 -21.66 16.51 10.89
C LEU A 128 -21.74 17.27 12.23
N ALA A 129 -21.55 16.55 13.34
CA ALA A 129 -21.59 17.10 14.68
C ALA A 129 -20.19 17.46 15.17
N ASP A 130 -19.21 16.57 14.99
CA ASP A 130 -17.81 16.78 15.39
C ASP A 130 -16.87 15.99 14.48
N ALA A 131 -15.62 16.45 14.35
CA ALA A 131 -14.61 15.71 13.61
C ALA A 131 -13.19 15.94 14.16
N LYS A 132 -12.38 14.89 14.09
CA LYS A 132 -10.92 14.97 14.20
C LYS A 132 -10.30 14.46 12.92
N THR A 133 -9.23 15.09 12.46
CA THR A 133 -8.52 14.72 11.24
C THR A 133 -7.06 14.44 11.55
N ARG A 134 -6.38 13.68 10.70
CA ARG A 134 -4.94 13.47 10.81
C ARG A 134 -4.18 14.66 10.26
N ASP A 135 -3.20 15.14 11.02
CA ASP A 135 -2.22 16.11 10.53
C ASP A 135 -1.25 15.41 9.57
N ILE A 136 -1.37 15.71 8.28
CA ILE A 136 -0.60 15.05 7.22
C ILE A 136 0.90 15.26 7.38
N ALA A 137 1.33 16.37 7.99
CA ALA A 137 2.74 16.65 8.21
C ALA A 137 3.39 15.75 9.28
N SER A 138 2.58 15.05 10.08
CA SER A 138 3.01 14.11 11.11
C SER A 138 2.93 12.63 10.69
N ALA A 139 2.45 12.37 9.46
CA ALA A 139 2.06 11.04 9.01
C ALA A 139 3.18 9.99 9.09
N ASP A 140 4.44 10.40 8.93
CA ASP A 140 5.59 9.49 8.88
C ASP A 140 6.08 9.01 10.25
N ARG A 141 5.66 9.62 11.38
CA ARG A 141 6.29 9.33 12.69
C ARG A 141 5.37 9.07 13.86
N ASP A 142 4.16 9.59 13.86
CA ASP A 142 3.06 9.22 14.76
C ASP A 142 1.88 10.11 14.33
N PRO A 143 0.87 9.59 13.62
CA PRO A 143 -0.16 10.45 13.06
C PRO A 143 -0.91 11.19 14.18
N GLN A 144 -0.70 12.50 14.26
CA GLN A 144 -1.37 13.35 15.23
C GLN A 144 -2.80 13.62 14.78
N TRP A 145 -3.73 13.42 15.71
CA TRP A 145 -5.13 13.81 15.52
C TRP A 145 -5.32 15.25 15.97
N ILE A 146 -5.81 16.08 15.06
CA ILE A 146 -6.14 17.48 15.33
C ILE A 146 -7.66 17.68 15.25
N ASP A 147 -8.18 18.60 16.05
CA ASP A 147 -9.58 19.02 15.97
C ASP A 147 -9.81 19.66 14.59
N ALA A 148 -10.78 19.12 13.85
CA ALA A 148 -11.09 19.56 12.49
C ALA A 148 -11.47 21.04 12.43
N ALA A 149 -12.14 21.57 13.45
CA ALA A 149 -12.53 22.99 13.48
C ALA A 149 -11.33 23.93 13.63
N SER A 150 -10.22 23.43 14.17
CA SER A 150 -8.97 24.19 14.37
C SER A 150 -7.93 24.01 13.26
N ALA A 151 -8.13 23.03 12.36
CA ALA A 151 -7.20 22.69 11.30
C ALA A 151 -7.27 23.68 10.12
N ALA A 152 -6.19 23.73 9.36
CA ALA A 152 -6.18 24.32 8.02
C ALA A 152 -6.17 23.22 6.97
N TYR A 153 -6.84 23.45 5.85
CA TYR A 153 -7.02 22.44 4.82
C TYR A 153 -6.40 22.89 3.52
N ARG A 154 -5.86 21.93 2.77
CA ARG A 154 -5.56 22.12 1.35
C ARG A 154 -6.55 21.27 0.55
N TYR A 155 -7.38 21.93 -0.25
CA TYR A 155 -8.39 21.30 -1.10
C TYR A 155 -8.01 21.42 -2.57
N GLY A 156 -8.06 20.31 -3.31
CA GLY A 156 -7.92 20.35 -4.76
C GLY A 156 -7.28 19.08 -5.33
N THR A 157 -7.18 19.04 -6.66
CA THR A 157 -6.54 17.95 -7.37
C THR A 157 -5.03 18.07 -7.21
N ASP A 158 -4.43 17.13 -6.49
CA ASP A 158 -2.99 16.96 -6.55
C ASP A 158 -2.62 16.36 -7.90
N LYS A 159 -1.55 16.87 -8.52
CA LYS A 159 -0.89 16.08 -9.58
C LYS A 159 -0.29 14.77 -9.02
N LEU A 160 -0.11 14.70 -7.71
CA LEU A 160 0.51 13.58 -7.00
C LEU A 160 -0.43 12.40 -6.72
N SER A 161 -1.75 12.62 -6.65
CA SER A 161 -2.68 11.55 -6.26
C SER A 161 -3.19 10.72 -7.43
N GLY A 162 -2.95 11.12 -8.68
CA GLY A 162 -3.51 10.48 -9.88
C GLY A 162 -5.05 10.42 -9.90
N SER A 163 -5.71 10.98 -8.89
CA SER A 163 -7.14 10.86 -8.66
C SER A 163 -7.86 12.06 -9.29
N MET A 164 -8.91 11.77 -10.04
CA MET A 164 -9.80 12.81 -10.59
C MET A 164 -10.64 13.51 -9.50
N ALA A 165 -10.68 12.97 -8.27
CA ALA A 165 -11.38 13.59 -7.16
C ALA A 165 -10.47 14.58 -6.40
N PRO A 166 -11.01 15.73 -5.93
CA PRO A 166 -10.26 16.64 -5.09
C PRO A 166 -9.82 15.95 -3.79
N PHE A 167 -8.53 16.03 -3.49
CA PHE A 167 -7.95 15.52 -2.25
C PHE A 167 -7.99 16.61 -1.18
N VAL A 168 -8.24 16.21 0.07
CA VAL A 168 -8.28 17.10 1.23
C VAL A 168 -7.17 16.70 2.20
N ALA A 169 -6.13 17.52 2.25
CA ALA A 169 -5.07 17.39 3.25
C ALA A 169 -5.36 18.30 4.44
N SER A 170 -5.18 17.79 5.66
CA SER A 170 -5.36 18.54 6.89
C SER A 170 -4.02 18.84 7.56
N TYR A 171 -3.88 20.08 8.06
CA TYR A 171 -2.67 20.57 8.69
C TYR A 171 -2.98 21.22 10.03
N ALA A 172 -2.09 21.03 11.00
CA ALA A 172 -2.20 21.69 12.30
C ALA A 172 -2.10 23.22 12.23
N THR A 173 -1.52 23.78 11.16
CA THR A 173 -1.40 25.25 11.01
C THR A 173 -1.67 25.72 9.57
N PRO A 174 -2.21 26.94 9.39
CA PRO A 174 -2.39 27.55 8.07
C PRO A 174 -1.10 27.68 7.26
N GLY A 175 0.04 27.93 7.91
CA GLY A 175 1.33 28.05 7.23
C GLY A 175 1.74 26.76 6.53
N MET A 176 1.53 25.61 7.18
CA MET A 176 1.84 24.29 6.60
C MET A 176 0.91 23.96 5.42
N ALA A 177 -0.38 24.27 5.55
CA ALA A 177 -1.33 24.13 4.45
C ALA A 177 -0.96 25.02 3.26
N ALA A 178 -0.56 26.28 3.52
CA ALA A 178 -0.14 27.22 2.49
C ALA A 178 1.16 26.79 1.79
N ASP A 179 2.13 26.24 2.52
CA ASP A 179 3.36 25.72 1.93
C ASP A 179 3.09 24.52 1.01
N ASP A 180 2.20 23.62 1.42
CA ASP A 180 1.83 22.49 0.56
C ASP A 180 0.95 22.91 -0.62
N ALA A 181 0.05 23.89 -0.45
CA ALA A 181 -0.77 24.47 -1.52
C ALA A 181 0.07 25.07 -2.67
N ARG A 182 1.34 25.40 -2.44
CA ARG A 182 2.27 25.82 -3.52
C ARG A 182 2.48 24.73 -4.57
N ARG A 183 2.20 23.47 -4.23
CA ARG A 183 2.22 22.32 -5.16
C ARG A 183 0.91 22.17 -5.95
N GLY A 184 -0.13 22.89 -5.56
CA GLY A 184 -1.47 22.84 -6.15
C GLY A 184 -2.57 22.87 -5.08
N GLY A 185 -3.77 23.28 -5.47
CA GLY A 185 -4.93 23.37 -4.58
C GLY A 185 -5.10 24.75 -3.92
N GLU A 186 -6.14 24.85 -3.10
CA GLU A 186 -6.54 26.05 -2.36
C GLU A 186 -6.48 25.78 -0.86
N VAL A 187 -6.03 26.77 -0.09
CA VAL A 187 -6.08 26.70 1.38
C VAL A 187 -7.47 27.11 1.84
N MET A 188 -8.13 26.24 2.59
CA MET A 188 -9.46 26.46 3.15
C MET A 188 -9.42 26.38 4.67
N ASP A 189 -10.27 27.17 5.32
CA ASP A 189 -10.64 26.93 6.71
C ASP A 189 -11.75 25.87 6.79
N TYR A 190 -12.11 25.47 8.01
CA TYR A 190 -13.09 24.41 8.22
C TYR A 190 -14.48 24.73 7.64
N PRO A 191 -15.09 25.91 7.87
CA PRO A 191 -16.37 26.26 7.25
C PRO A 191 -16.33 26.26 5.72
N ALA A 192 -15.27 26.79 5.11
CA ALA A 192 -15.12 26.79 3.65
C ALA A 192 -15.04 25.37 3.10
N LEU A 193 -14.26 24.48 3.75
CA LEU A 193 -14.17 23.07 3.35
C LEU A 193 -15.53 22.37 3.42
N LEU A 194 -16.28 22.53 4.51
CA LEU A 194 -17.59 21.88 4.65
C LEU A 194 -18.57 22.36 3.58
N SER A 195 -18.55 23.67 3.28
CA SER A 195 -19.36 24.24 2.20
C SER A 195 -18.99 23.65 0.83
N GLU A 196 -17.70 23.55 0.54
CA GLU A 196 -17.18 23.00 -0.73
C GLU A 196 -17.57 21.53 -0.90
N LEU A 197 -17.53 20.74 0.18
CA LEU A 197 -17.91 19.33 0.18
C LEU A 197 -19.43 19.08 0.29
N GLY A 198 -20.24 20.13 0.44
CA GLY A 198 -21.68 19.99 0.64
C GLY A 198 -22.07 19.34 1.98
N ILE A 199 -21.20 19.40 2.99
CA ILE A 199 -21.45 18.84 4.32
C ILE A 199 -22.17 19.87 5.19
N ALA A 200 -23.39 19.56 5.62
CA ALA A 200 -24.08 20.37 6.61
C ALA A 200 -23.51 20.12 8.01
N ALA A 201 -23.11 21.19 8.71
CA ALA A 201 -22.70 21.16 10.11
C ALA A 201 -23.89 21.34 11.06
N SER A 202 -23.90 20.63 12.18
CA SER A 202 -24.86 20.90 13.25
C SER A 202 -24.55 22.28 13.87
N THR A 203 -25.58 23.10 14.13
CA THR A 203 -25.39 24.45 14.69
C THR A 203 -24.76 24.47 16.09
N ASN A 204 -24.68 23.31 16.76
CA ASN A 204 -24.14 23.19 18.11
C ASN A 204 -22.60 23.09 18.15
N SER A 205 -21.93 22.89 17.01
CA SER A 205 -20.47 22.68 16.97
C SER A 205 -19.66 23.95 16.73
N MET A 206 -20.29 25.08 16.35
CA MET A 206 -19.58 26.34 16.04
C MET A 206 -19.25 27.21 17.27
N GLY A 207 -19.08 26.61 18.44
CA GLY A 207 -18.89 27.32 19.71
C GLY A 207 -17.48 27.91 19.96
N ALA A 208 -16.51 27.68 19.07
CA ALA A 208 -15.19 28.28 19.16
C ALA A 208 -15.09 29.47 18.20
N GLU A 209 -15.21 30.68 18.74
CA GLU A 209 -15.00 31.93 18.01
C GLU A 209 -13.50 32.05 17.68
N ILE A 210 -13.08 31.49 16.53
CA ILE A 210 -11.73 31.68 16.00
C ILE A 210 -11.68 33.08 15.39
N THR A 211 -11.11 34.04 16.13
CA THR A 211 -10.82 35.37 15.56
C THR A 211 -9.63 35.25 14.60
N ASN A 212 -9.91 34.96 13.34
CA ASN A 212 -8.92 35.09 12.26
C ASN A 212 -8.72 36.58 11.98
N ASP A 213 -7.60 37.14 12.47
CA ASP A 213 -7.13 38.47 12.09
C ASP A 213 -6.37 38.37 10.75
N PRO A 214 -6.94 38.85 9.63
CA PRO A 214 -6.31 38.75 8.31
C PRO A 214 -5.00 39.55 8.20
N ALA A 215 -4.70 40.45 9.16
CA ALA A 215 -3.47 41.26 9.14
C ALA A 215 -2.20 40.49 9.55
N LYS A 216 -2.30 39.23 9.98
CA LYS A 216 -1.15 38.40 10.39
C LYS A 216 -0.63 37.43 9.33
N LEU A 217 -1.24 37.38 8.15
CA LEU A 217 -0.83 36.49 7.05
C LEU A 217 0.33 37.04 6.19
N ASP A 218 0.71 38.32 6.36
CA ASP A 218 1.69 39.01 5.49
C ASP A 218 3.13 39.08 6.03
N THR A 219 3.46 38.39 7.13
CA THR A 219 4.83 38.39 7.69
C THR A 219 5.40 36.99 7.87
N ALA A 220 5.61 36.28 6.75
CA ALA A 220 6.55 35.17 6.70
C ALA A 220 7.87 35.69 6.12
N GLY A 221 8.81 36.00 7.01
CA GLY A 221 10.15 36.47 6.67
C GLY A 221 11.00 35.40 5.98
N GLU A 222 11.81 35.85 5.02
CA GLU A 222 12.88 35.09 4.39
C GLU A 222 13.80 34.46 5.44
N MET A 223 13.78 33.13 5.56
CA MET A 223 14.84 32.36 6.20
C MET A 223 15.59 31.58 5.12
N GLN A 224 16.81 32.05 4.82
CA GLN A 224 17.83 31.31 4.08
C GLN A 224 18.19 30.03 4.83
N MET A 225 18.09 28.88 4.17
CA MET A 225 18.71 27.64 4.60
C MET A 225 19.88 27.32 3.66
N ASP A 226 21.10 27.41 4.21
CA ASP A 226 22.34 26.92 3.60
C ASP A 226 22.75 25.58 4.26
N GLY A 227 23.09 24.59 3.41
CA GLY A 227 23.89 23.40 3.74
C GLY A 227 23.13 22.24 4.44
N ALA A 228 23.42 20.96 4.21
CA ALA A 228 24.41 20.27 3.40
C ALA A 228 23.85 18.88 3.05
N MET A 229 24.08 18.43 1.82
CA MET A 229 23.67 17.12 1.30
C MET A 229 24.87 16.18 1.41
N GLU A 230 24.78 15.14 2.25
CA GLU A 230 25.70 14.00 2.19
C GLU A 230 24.90 12.72 1.92
N SER A 231 25.38 12.02 0.90
CA SER A 231 24.92 10.74 0.37
C SER A 231 25.25 9.58 1.31
N MET A 232 24.34 8.62 1.47
CA MET A 232 24.70 7.28 1.92
C MET A 232 24.05 6.21 1.03
N ASP A 233 24.94 5.32 0.57
CA ASP A 233 24.73 4.21 -0.35
C ASP A 233 24.01 3.01 0.27
N HIS A 234 23.46 2.19 -0.62
CA HIS A 234 22.73 0.94 -0.43
C HIS A 234 23.47 -0.15 0.37
N ILE A 235 22.71 -0.89 1.20
CA ILE A 235 23.05 -2.24 1.65
C ILE A 235 21.81 -3.14 1.46
N GLY A 236 21.92 -4.14 0.59
CA GLY A 236 20.90 -5.16 0.36
C GLY A 236 21.00 -6.32 1.36
N HIS A 237 19.86 -6.88 1.74
CA HIS A 237 19.76 -8.06 2.59
C HIS A 237 19.06 -9.21 1.84
N ASP A 238 19.77 -10.32 1.67
CA ASP A 238 19.24 -11.60 1.19
C ASP A 238 18.57 -12.38 2.33
N HIS A 239 17.37 -12.91 2.09
CA HIS A 239 16.71 -13.87 2.98
C HIS A 239 16.63 -15.26 2.33
N ALA A 240 17.15 -16.26 3.05
CA ALA A 240 17.10 -17.68 2.71
C ALA A 240 15.75 -18.31 3.12
N ALA A 241 15.17 -19.12 2.23
CA ALA A 241 13.94 -19.87 2.43
C ALA A 241 14.12 -21.09 3.35
N ARG A 242 13.07 -21.42 4.11
CA ARG A 242 12.94 -22.65 4.91
C ARG A 242 11.84 -23.54 4.31
N ASP A 243 12.19 -24.78 4.01
CA ASP A 243 11.27 -25.83 3.56
C ASP A 243 10.45 -26.40 4.73
N GLY A 244 9.15 -26.55 4.52
CA GLY A 244 8.20 -27.20 5.43
C GLY A 244 7.25 -28.11 4.65
N ALA A 245 7.10 -29.34 5.14
CA ALA A 245 6.58 -30.50 4.42
C ALA A 245 5.05 -30.50 4.21
N ASP A 246 4.63 -31.00 3.04
CA ASP A 246 3.23 -31.15 2.63
C ASP A 246 2.71 -32.58 2.87
N LYS A 247 1.46 -32.67 3.35
CA LYS A 247 0.71 -33.92 3.58
C LYS A 247 -0.43 -33.98 2.57
N GLY A 248 -0.39 -35.02 1.73
CA GLY A 248 -1.23 -35.17 0.55
C GLY A 248 -2.74 -35.04 0.73
N MET A 249 -3.32 -34.27 -0.18
CA MET A 249 -4.73 -34.25 -0.57
C MET A 249 -4.89 -34.84 -1.99
N PRO A 250 -6.10 -35.32 -2.37
CA PRO A 250 -6.31 -36.11 -3.58
C PRO A 250 -6.12 -35.29 -4.86
N ALA A 251 -5.66 -35.95 -5.92
CA ALA A 251 -5.24 -35.38 -7.20
C ALA A 251 -6.32 -34.48 -7.85
N ALA A 252 -5.99 -33.19 -7.96
CA ALA A 252 -6.69 -32.20 -8.78
C ALA A 252 -6.28 -32.31 -10.26
N ASP A 253 -7.15 -31.82 -11.14
CA ASP A 253 -6.92 -31.69 -12.59
C ASP A 253 -5.58 -31.01 -12.90
N LYS A 254 -4.87 -31.53 -13.90
CA LYS A 254 -3.49 -31.16 -14.22
C LYS A 254 -3.31 -29.85 -15.01
N ASP A 255 -4.37 -29.05 -15.17
CA ASP A 255 -4.35 -27.79 -15.92
C ASP A 255 -4.32 -26.55 -15.01
N SER A 256 -3.67 -26.66 -13.85
CA SER A 256 -3.61 -25.56 -12.86
C SER A 256 -2.54 -24.53 -13.24
N SER A 257 -2.98 -23.35 -13.70
CA SER A 257 -2.21 -22.15 -14.07
C SER A 257 -1.54 -21.42 -12.89
N THR A 258 -1.47 -22.05 -11.73
CA THR A 258 -0.89 -21.46 -10.51
C THR A 258 0.60 -21.21 -10.69
N VAL A 259 1.03 -19.98 -10.47
CA VAL A 259 2.45 -19.63 -10.45
C VAL A 259 2.99 -19.95 -9.06
N THR A 260 4.10 -20.70 -8.99
CA THR A 260 4.78 -20.96 -7.71
C THR A 260 5.21 -19.64 -7.07
N ALA A 261 5.31 -19.59 -5.73
CA ALA A 261 5.76 -18.38 -5.04
C ALA A 261 7.10 -17.86 -5.60
N SER A 262 8.07 -18.74 -5.88
CA SER A 262 9.35 -18.38 -6.51
C SER A 262 9.24 -17.91 -7.96
N GLY A 263 8.16 -18.27 -8.66
CA GLY A 263 7.86 -17.85 -10.02
C GLY A 263 7.08 -16.52 -10.11
N SER A 264 6.53 -16.04 -8.99
CA SER A 264 5.72 -14.83 -8.96
C SER A 264 6.54 -13.58 -9.32
N LEU A 265 5.99 -12.75 -10.21
CA LEU A 265 6.54 -11.44 -10.55
C LEU A 265 6.65 -10.56 -9.30
N TYR A 266 5.76 -10.71 -8.32
CA TYR A 266 5.78 -9.97 -7.06
C TYR A 266 7.11 -10.16 -6.32
N ASN A 267 7.53 -11.42 -6.14
CA ASN A 267 8.78 -11.72 -5.45
C ASN A 267 10.01 -11.28 -6.25
N LYS A 268 9.95 -11.32 -7.58
CA LYS A 268 11.03 -10.84 -8.45
C LYS A 268 11.17 -9.32 -8.46
N ALA A 269 10.06 -8.60 -8.31
CA ALA A 269 10.04 -7.15 -8.33
C ALA A 269 10.66 -6.52 -7.09
N GLY A 270 10.69 -7.24 -5.96
CA GLY A 270 11.31 -6.76 -4.72
C GLY A 270 10.67 -5.47 -4.19
N PHE A 271 9.34 -5.33 -4.32
CA PHE A 271 8.63 -4.12 -3.91
C PHE A 271 8.85 -3.83 -2.42
N SER A 272 9.46 -2.67 -2.12
CA SER A 272 9.61 -2.15 -0.76
C SER A 272 8.44 -1.27 -0.33
N ASP A 273 7.72 -0.71 -1.30
CA ASP A 273 6.49 0.04 -1.12
C ASP A 273 5.32 -0.87 -1.52
N SER A 274 4.21 -0.78 -0.81
CA SER A 274 2.99 -1.55 -1.07
C SER A 274 1.93 -0.72 -1.80
N SER A 275 2.25 0.53 -2.18
CA SER A 275 1.38 1.41 -2.95
C SER A 275 1.28 1.02 -4.43
N CYS A 276 0.12 1.32 -5.01
CA CYS A 276 -0.21 1.26 -6.43
C CYS A 276 0.48 2.43 -7.12
N GLN A 277 1.29 2.16 -8.16
CA GLN A 277 2.03 3.24 -8.82
C GLN A 277 1.16 4.19 -9.65
N TYR A 278 -0.12 3.87 -9.88
CA TYR A 278 -1.05 4.77 -10.56
C TYR A 278 -1.79 5.69 -9.57
N CYS A 279 -2.56 5.12 -8.65
CA CYS A 279 -3.45 5.88 -7.75
C CYS A 279 -2.91 6.09 -6.33
N GLY A 280 -1.75 5.51 -5.99
CA GLY A 280 -1.15 5.60 -4.66
C GLY A 280 -1.81 4.72 -3.58
N MET A 281 -2.88 3.99 -3.89
CA MET A 281 -3.58 3.13 -2.94
C MET A 281 -2.77 1.87 -2.59
N PHE A 282 -2.99 1.27 -1.41
CA PHE A 282 -2.25 0.05 -0.99
C PHE A 282 -2.61 -1.17 -1.85
N ALA A 283 -1.81 -1.45 -2.87
CA ALA A 283 -2.00 -2.55 -3.82
C ALA A 283 -2.01 -3.91 -3.12
N ASP A 284 -1.13 -4.12 -2.14
CA ASP A 284 -1.02 -5.37 -1.38
C ASP A 284 -2.22 -5.69 -0.48
N LYS A 285 -3.13 -4.72 -0.30
CA LYS A 285 -4.39 -4.88 0.44
C LYS A 285 -5.60 -5.03 -0.46
N SER A 286 -5.42 -4.88 -1.77
CA SER A 286 -6.48 -5.10 -2.73
C SER A 286 -6.70 -6.59 -2.97
N LEU A 287 -7.96 -7.00 -3.10
CA LEU A 287 -8.30 -8.36 -3.54
C LEU A 287 -8.01 -8.56 -5.03
N THR A 288 -7.79 -7.47 -5.77
CA THR A 288 -7.46 -7.44 -7.19
C THR A 288 -6.04 -6.94 -7.41
N HIS A 289 -5.12 -7.26 -6.48
CA HIS A 289 -3.71 -6.89 -6.59
C HIS A 289 -3.14 -7.43 -7.89
N VAL A 290 -2.61 -6.54 -8.71
CA VAL A 290 -1.99 -6.85 -10.00
C VAL A 290 -0.51 -6.49 -9.95
N VAL A 291 0.34 -7.33 -10.52
CA VAL A 291 1.76 -7.04 -10.77
C VAL A 291 2.03 -7.16 -12.25
N VAL A 292 2.65 -6.13 -12.79
CA VAL A 292 2.97 -6.01 -14.21
C VAL A 292 4.48 -5.95 -14.38
N ARG A 293 4.99 -6.76 -15.29
CA ARG A 293 6.31 -6.56 -15.90
C ARG A 293 6.10 -5.92 -17.26
N TRP A 294 6.75 -4.78 -17.48
CA TRP A 294 6.67 -4.04 -18.72
C TRP A 294 7.73 -4.53 -19.72
N GLN A 295 7.56 -4.21 -21.00
CA GLN A 295 8.53 -4.57 -22.05
C GLN A 295 9.92 -3.93 -21.86
N ASP A 296 10.01 -2.84 -21.09
CA ASP A 296 11.29 -2.23 -20.68
C ASP A 296 12.01 -3.02 -19.56
N GLY A 297 11.39 -4.08 -19.05
CA GLY A 297 11.92 -4.95 -17.98
C GLY A 297 11.63 -4.45 -16.56
N SER A 298 11.04 -3.27 -16.39
CA SER A 298 10.63 -2.75 -15.08
C SER A 298 9.35 -3.41 -14.57
N TYR A 299 9.07 -3.22 -13.29
CA TYR A 299 7.93 -3.79 -12.60
C TYR A 299 7.11 -2.69 -11.93
N THR A 300 5.79 -2.88 -11.92
CA THR A 300 4.84 -2.08 -11.14
C THR A 300 3.80 -3.00 -10.53
N GLN A 301 3.20 -2.60 -9.43
CA GLN A 301 2.03 -3.21 -8.82
C GLN A 301 0.85 -2.23 -8.77
N HIS A 302 -0.35 -2.77 -8.84
CA HIS A 302 -1.56 -1.99 -8.92
C HIS A 302 -2.62 -2.61 -8.03
N ASP A 303 -3.47 -1.77 -7.47
CA ASP A 303 -4.63 -2.19 -6.71
C ASP A 303 -5.74 -2.75 -7.61
N SER A 304 -5.74 -2.47 -8.91
CA SER A 304 -6.74 -2.96 -9.86
C SER A 304 -6.24 -3.06 -11.30
N PHE A 305 -6.98 -3.78 -12.16
CA PHE A 305 -6.73 -3.81 -13.60
C PHE A 305 -6.95 -2.45 -14.26
N ASP A 306 -7.89 -1.65 -13.76
CA ASP A 306 -8.16 -0.31 -14.28
C ASP A 306 -6.92 0.60 -14.18
N CYS A 307 -6.28 0.61 -13.01
CA CYS A 307 -5.01 1.33 -12.80
C CYS A 307 -3.90 0.87 -13.76
N VAL A 308 -3.82 -0.43 -14.07
CA VAL A 308 -2.85 -0.94 -15.04
C VAL A 308 -3.11 -0.40 -16.44
N PHE A 309 -4.34 -0.49 -16.93
CA PHE A 309 -4.68 -0.12 -18.30
C PHE A 309 -4.67 1.41 -18.50
N ASN A 310 -5.06 2.18 -17.48
CA ASN A 310 -4.95 3.63 -17.52
C ASN A 310 -3.47 4.08 -17.53
N LEU A 311 -2.62 3.51 -16.67
CA LEU A 311 -1.17 3.78 -16.72
C LEU A 311 -0.57 3.41 -18.08
N MET A 312 -0.96 2.26 -18.64
CA MET A 312 -0.52 1.82 -19.97
C MET A 312 -0.87 2.84 -21.06
N ALA A 313 -2.10 3.38 -21.02
CA ALA A 313 -2.57 4.39 -21.97
C ALA A 313 -1.87 5.73 -21.78
N ASP A 314 -1.80 6.22 -20.53
CA ASP A 314 -1.24 7.53 -20.17
C ASP A 314 0.28 7.60 -20.46
N GLU A 315 1.01 6.52 -20.19
CA GLU A 315 2.47 6.46 -20.37
C GLU A 315 2.88 5.79 -21.70
N ALA A 316 1.92 5.40 -22.55
CA ALA A 316 2.15 4.66 -23.79
C ALA A 316 3.05 3.42 -23.61
N ARG A 317 2.81 2.67 -22.53
CA ARG A 317 3.62 1.49 -22.17
C ARG A 317 3.05 0.23 -22.79
N SER A 318 3.84 -0.84 -22.76
CA SER A 318 3.42 -2.16 -23.23
C SER A 318 3.74 -3.21 -22.20
N ILE A 319 2.73 -4.03 -21.90
CA ILE A 319 2.80 -5.13 -20.95
C ILE A 319 3.62 -6.27 -21.59
N ASP A 320 4.57 -6.82 -20.84
CA ASP A 320 5.28 -8.06 -21.21
C ASP A 320 4.67 -9.25 -20.48
N ALA A 321 4.43 -9.11 -19.17
CA ALA A 321 3.73 -10.11 -18.37
C ALA A 321 2.88 -9.45 -17.30
N ILE A 322 1.77 -10.11 -16.94
CA ILE A 322 0.84 -9.63 -15.91
C ILE A 322 0.42 -10.82 -15.05
N GLN A 323 0.53 -10.61 -13.73
CA GLN A 323 0.06 -11.57 -12.73
C GLN A 323 -0.86 -10.85 -11.76
N PHE A 324 -1.79 -11.59 -11.17
CA PHE A 324 -2.73 -11.03 -10.22
C PHE A 324 -3.09 -12.05 -9.14
N THR A 325 -3.64 -11.57 -8.03
CA THR A 325 -4.16 -12.41 -6.95
C THR A 325 -5.46 -13.09 -7.35
N ALA A 326 -5.52 -14.42 -7.26
CA ALA A 326 -6.74 -15.16 -7.53
C ALA A 326 -7.90 -14.69 -6.63
N TYR A 327 -9.08 -14.54 -7.22
CA TYR A 327 -10.31 -14.34 -6.46
C TYR A 327 -10.79 -15.70 -5.94
N GLU A 328 -10.60 -15.93 -4.65
CA GLU A 328 -11.18 -17.07 -3.94
C GLU A 328 -12.10 -16.53 -2.85
N VAL A 329 -13.35 -16.98 -2.79
CA VAL A 329 -14.34 -16.48 -1.81
C VAL A 329 -13.84 -16.67 -0.38
N ASP A 330 -13.19 -17.80 -0.12
CA ASP A 330 -12.77 -18.20 1.23
C ASP A 330 -11.33 -17.76 1.58
N ASN A 331 -10.51 -17.42 0.59
CA ASN A 331 -9.10 -17.05 0.80
C ASN A 331 -8.55 -16.18 -0.35
N PRO A 332 -9.13 -15.00 -0.61
CA PRO A 332 -8.72 -14.20 -1.75
C PRO A 332 -7.26 -13.74 -1.56
N GLY A 333 -6.47 -13.82 -2.64
CA GLY A 333 -5.03 -13.49 -2.57
C GLY A 333 -4.12 -14.60 -2.08
N SER A 334 -4.60 -15.85 -1.97
CA SER A 334 -3.79 -16.99 -1.56
C SER A 334 -2.67 -17.35 -2.54
N HIS A 335 -2.85 -17.07 -3.82
CA HIS A 335 -1.87 -17.39 -4.86
C HIS A 335 -1.96 -16.45 -6.07
N TRP A 336 -0.89 -16.46 -6.87
CA TRP A 336 -0.74 -15.65 -8.07
C TRP A 336 -1.10 -16.44 -9.33
N LEU A 337 -1.84 -15.79 -10.21
CA LEU A 337 -2.24 -16.32 -11.52
C LEU A 337 -1.59 -15.50 -12.65
N ASP A 338 -1.20 -16.18 -13.72
CA ASP A 338 -0.81 -15.53 -14.97
C ASP A 338 -2.05 -15.13 -15.76
N ALA A 339 -2.20 -13.84 -16.06
CA ALA A 339 -3.39 -13.33 -16.72
C ALA A 339 -3.64 -13.97 -18.08
N SER A 340 -2.57 -14.31 -18.83
CA SER A 340 -2.68 -14.87 -20.18
C SER A 340 -3.39 -16.23 -20.23
N THR A 341 -3.49 -16.92 -19.10
CA THR A 341 -4.13 -18.24 -18.98
C THR A 341 -5.36 -18.24 -18.07
N ALA A 342 -5.69 -17.09 -17.47
CA ALA A 342 -6.78 -16.96 -16.53
C ALA A 342 -8.12 -16.60 -17.20
N TRP A 343 -9.18 -16.66 -16.39
CA TRP A 343 -10.53 -16.24 -16.75
C TRP A 343 -11.00 -15.14 -15.83
N PHE A 344 -11.81 -14.22 -16.34
CA PHE A 344 -12.20 -13.01 -15.64
C PHE A 344 -13.71 -12.81 -15.65
N LEU A 345 -14.23 -12.29 -14.54
CA LEU A 345 -15.53 -11.63 -14.51
C LEU A 345 -15.29 -10.13 -14.48
N TYR A 346 -15.70 -9.43 -15.53
CA TYR A 346 -15.58 -7.98 -15.68
C TYR A 346 -16.89 -7.29 -15.29
N ASP A 347 -16.79 -6.13 -14.64
CA ASP A 347 -17.93 -5.33 -14.17
C ASP A 347 -18.85 -6.13 -13.22
N THR A 348 -18.22 -6.80 -12.24
CA THR A 348 -18.94 -7.52 -11.17
C THR A 348 -19.59 -6.55 -10.19
N ASP A 349 -20.67 -6.94 -9.52
CA ASP A 349 -21.38 -6.06 -8.58
C ASP A 349 -20.59 -5.78 -7.29
N THR A 350 -19.76 -6.74 -6.86
CA THR A 350 -19.11 -6.68 -5.54
C THR A 350 -17.73 -7.35 -5.52
N VAL A 351 -16.68 -6.63 -5.92
CA VAL A 351 -15.29 -7.00 -5.57
C VAL A 351 -14.71 -5.92 -4.68
N LYS A 352 -14.59 -6.24 -3.39
CA LYS A 352 -14.09 -5.29 -2.38
C LYS A 352 -12.64 -4.91 -2.66
N GLY A 353 -12.33 -3.63 -2.57
CA GLY A 353 -10.96 -3.11 -2.65
C GLY A 353 -10.44 -2.75 -4.04
N SER A 354 -11.26 -2.87 -5.08
CA SER A 354 -10.97 -2.35 -6.44
C SER A 354 -11.81 -1.11 -6.73
N MET A 355 -11.39 -0.25 -7.65
CA MET A 355 -12.29 0.72 -8.27
C MET A 355 -13.09 0.05 -9.40
N PRO A 356 -14.30 0.55 -9.75
CA PRO A 356 -15.00 0.16 -10.95
C PRO A 356 -14.17 0.47 -12.22
N PRO A 357 -14.25 -0.35 -13.28
CA PRO A 357 -14.99 -1.61 -13.34
C PRO A 357 -14.32 -2.70 -12.48
N TYR A 358 -15.13 -3.39 -11.68
CA TYR A 358 -14.64 -4.43 -10.78
C TYR A 358 -14.28 -5.69 -11.56
N VAL A 359 -13.07 -6.23 -11.36
CA VAL A 359 -12.59 -7.43 -12.06
C VAL A 359 -12.21 -8.52 -11.06
N ALA A 360 -12.85 -9.69 -11.15
CA ALA A 360 -12.44 -10.89 -10.42
C ALA A 360 -11.77 -11.88 -11.39
N GLY A 361 -10.59 -12.39 -11.03
CA GLY A 361 -9.87 -13.35 -11.88
C GLY A 361 -9.74 -14.73 -11.25
N PHE A 362 -9.80 -15.76 -12.10
CA PHE A 362 -9.93 -17.17 -11.72
C PHE A 362 -8.94 -18.02 -12.53
N ALA A 363 -8.46 -19.10 -11.91
CA ALA A 363 -7.52 -20.02 -12.55
C ALA A 363 -8.16 -20.79 -13.72
N SER A 364 -9.47 -21.06 -13.63
CA SER A 364 -10.20 -21.82 -14.63
C SER A 364 -11.51 -21.14 -15.03
N ARG A 365 -11.98 -21.44 -16.24
CA ARG A 365 -13.28 -20.99 -16.75
C ARG A 365 -14.43 -21.49 -15.89
N SER A 366 -14.36 -22.74 -15.45
CA SER A 366 -15.41 -23.37 -14.65
C SER A 366 -15.58 -22.64 -13.32
N ASP A 367 -14.48 -22.21 -12.68
CA ASP A 367 -14.55 -21.46 -11.42
C ASP A 367 -15.18 -20.09 -11.62
N ALA A 368 -14.81 -19.40 -12.72
CA ALA A 368 -15.41 -18.13 -13.09
C ALA A 368 -16.93 -18.26 -13.37
N GLU A 369 -17.36 -19.27 -14.13
CA GLU A 369 -18.78 -19.54 -14.41
C GLU A 369 -19.57 -19.83 -13.13
N ASN A 370 -18.99 -20.60 -12.20
CA ASN A 370 -19.61 -20.87 -10.90
C ASN A 370 -19.74 -19.61 -10.04
N ALA A 371 -18.72 -18.74 -10.05
CA ALA A 371 -18.71 -17.49 -9.31
C ALA A 371 -19.63 -16.42 -9.93
N GLN A 372 -19.88 -16.49 -11.25
CA GLN A 372 -20.68 -15.51 -11.99
C GLN A 372 -22.11 -15.36 -11.44
N ALA A 373 -22.70 -16.45 -10.94
CA ALA A 373 -24.05 -16.39 -10.35
C ALA A 373 -24.12 -15.53 -9.08
N GLY A 374 -23.01 -15.41 -8.34
CA GLY A 374 -22.92 -14.63 -7.10
C GLY A 374 -22.31 -13.24 -7.27
N LEU A 375 -21.35 -13.09 -8.20
CA LEU A 375 -20.64 -11.83 -8.43
C LEU A 375 -21.21 -11.01 -9.59
N GLY A 376 -22.01 -11.61 -10.46
CA GLY A 376 -22.42 -11.00 -11.72
C GLY A 376 -21.25 -10.88 -12.70
N GLY A 377 -21.29 -9.85 -13.55
CA GLY A 377 -20.24 -9.53 -14.50
C GLY A 377 -20.22 -10.36 -15.79
N GLN A 378 -19.42 -9.90 -16.74
CA GLN A 378 -19.17 -10.53 -18.03
C GLN A 378 -17.97 -11.48 -17.95
N LEU A 379 -18.18 -12.75 -18.30
CA LEU A 379 -17.11 -13.73 -18.41
C LEU A 379 -16.24 -13.47 -19.64
N LEU A 380 -14.94 -13.26 -19.41
CA LEU A 380 -13.94 -12.92 -20.42
C LEU A 380 -12.67 -13.76 -20.23
N ASP A 381 -11.93 -13.98 -21.32
CA ASP A 381 -10.52 -14.32 -21.25
C ASP A 381 -9.68 -13.03 -21.19
N TYR A 382 -8.35 -13.14 -21.14
CA TYR A 382 -7.48 -11.97 -21.06
C TYR A 382 -7.61 -11.02 -22.25
N ASN A 383 -7.75 -11.55 -23.47
CA ASN A 383 -7.88 -10.71 -24.66
C ASN A 383 -9.20 -9.94 -24.65
N GLY A 384 -10.29 -10.60 -24.24
CA GLY A 384 -11.58 -9.98 -24.02
C GLY A 384 -11.52 -8.89 -22.95
N LEU A 385 -10.84 -9.16 -21.84
CA LEU A 385 -10.63 -8.17 -20.77
C LEU A 385 -9.86 -6.94 -21.27
N ALA A 386 -8.72 -7.14 -21.92
CA ALA A 386 -7.89 -6.05 -22.44
C ALA A 386 -8.63 -5.19 -23.48
N ALA A 387 -9.52 -5.80 -24.28
CA ALA A 387 -10.34 -5.09 -25.25
C ALA A 387 -11.40 -4.17 -24.60
N MET A 388 -11.73 -4.33 -23.31
CA MET A 388 -12.67 -3.45 -22.62
C MET A 388 -12.10 -2.04 -22.39
N TRP A 389 -10.78 -1.88 -22.30
CA TRP A 389 -10.11 -0.58 -22.13
C TRP A 389 -9.65 0.05 -23.45
N GLN A 390 -9.92 -0.60 -24.58
CA GLN A 390 -9.63 -0.06 -25.92
C GLN A 390 -10.85 0.59 -26.59
N GLN A 391 -12.01 0.55 -25.92
CA GLN A 391 -13.28 1.13 -26.38
C GLN A 391 -13.41 2.57 -25.89
#